data_AF-A0A535PV66-F1
#
_entry.id   AF-A0A535PV66-F1
#
_cell.length_a   1.000
_cell.length_b   1.000
_cell.length_c   1.000
_cell.angle_alpha   90.00
_cell.angle_beta   90.00
_cell.angle_gamma   90.00
#
_symmetry.space_group_name_H-M   'P 1'
#
loop_
_entity.id
_entity.type
_entity.pdbx_description
1 polymer ?
#
loop_
_entity_poly.entity_id
_entity_poly.type
_entity_poly.pdbx_seq_one_letter_code
_entity_poly.pdbx_strand_id
1 'polypeptide(L)'
;MDHAVNPELYEQNGPDALWRLMTRPAPSAEEWAEATRQAAATLPTEARAHGDDIRSLLAMTLGEGRFGPRHWEPSAAQRMYYAVKPAVPRRLSHALRRAYGAHRASALQLQWPIEPRYVQFQFETISQLLRITRRASVPFLNFWPAGRRYAFVLTHDVETGEGQRFVRAVADLESALGFRSSFNFVPERYRLDRGLMDELRAKGFEVGVHGLRHDGKLFFHRQEFMRQASRINDYIREFDAVGFRAPLTQRQPEWMQMLDIEYDSSFFDTDPFEPITGGAMSVWPYRLGHFVELPYTLVQDHTLATILREATPRLWLDKVDFVREVHGMALLCTHPDYLQDPRTWRVYSEFLHVMRERDDYYHALPRDVARWWRARSAASAVEDLPGGTLAEIGQVDGSAMPSIEHRPLPATRPDLTA
;
A
#
# COMPACT_ATOMS: atom_id res chain seq x y z
N MET A 1 -16.35 13.12 22.33
CA MET A 1 -14.88 13.25 22.33
C MET A 1 -14.51 13.27 20.86
N ASP A 2 -13.99 14.39 20.37
CA ASP A 2 -13.49 14.45 18.99
C ASP A 2 -12.44 13.37 18.83
N HIS A 3 -12.74 12.32 18.08
CA HIS A 3 -11.78 11.26 17.83
C HIS A 3 -10.79 11.76 16.78
N ALA A 4 -9.85 12.58 17.25
CA ALA A 4 -8.61 12.82 16.52
C ALA A 4 -7.93 11.46 16.26
N VAL A 5 -7.29 11.34 15.10
CA VAL A 5 -6.47 10.17 14.73
C VAL A 5 -5.55 9.82 15.88
N ASN A 6 -5.47 8.54 16.29
CA ASN A 6 -4.54 8.13 17.34
C ASN A 6 -3.08 8.15 16.79
N PRO A 7 -2.22 9.10 17.21
CA PRO A 7 -0.86 9.19 16.69
C PRO A 7 0.03 8.00 17.09
N GLU A 8 -0.31 7.29 18.17
CA GLU A 8 0.47 6.13 18.67
C GLU A 8 0.50 4.99 17.66
N LEU A 9 -0.53 4.86 16.81
CA LEU A 9 -0.56 3.83 15.77
C LEU A 9 0.52 4.03 14.70
N TYR A 10 1.09 5.23 14.58
CA TYR A 10 1.99 5.62 13.49
C TYR A 10 3.42 5.92 13.95
N GLU A 11 3.71 5.90 15.25
CA GLU A 11 4.98 6.38 15.83
C GLU A 11 6.23 5.64 15.33
N GLN A 12 6.08 4.41 14.85
CA GLN A 12 7.18 3.57 14.33
C GLN A 12 7.62 3.93 12.90
N ASN A 13 7.12 5.04 12.34
CA ASN A 13 7.33 5.41 10.93
C ASN A 13 8.11 6.72 10.76
N GLY A 14 8.92 7.10 11.75
CA GLY A 14 9.80 8.26 11.65
C GLY A 14 10.78 8.15 10.45
N PRO A 15 11.33 9.27 9.96
CA PRO A 15 12.31 9.26 8.87
C PRO A 15 13.55 8.41 9.21
N ASP A 16 13.97 8.37 10.47
CA ASP A 16 15.03 7.49 10.97
C ASP A 16 14.71 6.01 10.78
N ALA A 17 13.46 5.61 11.06
CA ALA A 17 12.96 4.24 10.86
C ALA A 17 12.77 3.89 9.38
N LEU A 18 12.40 4.86 8.53
CA LEU A 18 12.32 4.66 7.09
C LEU A 18 13.72 4.50 6.49
N TRP A 19 14.60 5.47 6.72
CA TRP A 19 15.90 5.52 6.06
C TRP A 19 16.90 4.53 6.64
N ARG A 20 16.86 4.23 7.95
CA ARG A 20 17.78 3.25 8.58
C ARG A 20 19.24 3.52 8.20
N LEU A 21 19.74 4.69 8.57
CA LEU A 21 21.12 5.10 8.28
C LEU A 21 22.12 4.22 9.03
N MET A 22 23.16 3.77 8.32
CA MET A 22 24.17 2.83 8.82
C MET A 22 25.48 3.58 9.11
N THR A 23 25.42 4.55 10.02
CA THR A 23 26.57 5.41 10.35
C THR A 23 27.00 5.36 11.80
N ARG A 24 28.28 5.69 12.03
CA ARG A 24 28.87 5.84 13.36
C ARG A 24 29.64 7.16 13.44
N PRO A 25 29.27 8.09 14.36
CA PRO A 25 28.07 8.04 15.19
C PRO A 25 26.79 8.17 14.34
N ALA A 26 25.71 7.55 14.81
CA ALA A 26 24.38 7.74 14.24
C ALA A 26 23.88 9.17 14.55
N PRO A 27 23.07 9.78 13.67
CA PRO A 27 22.48 11.09 13.97
C PRO A 27 21.60 11.03 15.22
N SER A 28 21.63 12.09 16.01
CA SER A 28 20.86 12.20 17.24
C SER A 28 19.37 12.42 16.97
N ALA A 29 18.53 12.17 17.98
CA ALA A 29 17.10 12.46 17.90
C ALA A 29 16.81 13.95 17.64
N GLU A 30 17.66 14.85 18.15
CA GLU A 30 17.53 16.30 17.93
C GLU A 30 17.84 16.68 16.48
N GLU A 31 18.89 16.08 15.88
CA GLU A 31 19.24 16.30 14.47
C GLU A 31 18.12 15.81 13.54
N TRP A 32 17.54 14.63 13.81
CA TRP A 32 16.38 14.14 13.08
C TRP A 32 15.16 15.05 13.24
N ALA A 33 14.84 15.47 14.47
CA ALA A 33 13.70 16.34 14.73
C ALA A 33 13.85 17.71 14.04
N GLU A 34 15.07 18.27 14.01
CA GLU A 34 15.34 19.52 13.30
C GLU A 34 15.24 19.34 11.78
N ALA A 35 15.83 18.28 11.22
CA ALA A 35 15.72 17.97 9.80
C ALA A 35 14.26 17.80 9.35
N THR A 36 13.46 17.09 10.16
CA THR A 36 12.02 16.92 9.93
C THR A 36 11.27 18.25 9.92
N ARG A 37 11.50 19.13 10.92
CA ARG A 37 10.85 20.45 10.96
C ARG A 37 11.18 21.29 9.73
N GLN A 38 12.43 21.28 9.28
CA GLN A 38 12.85 22.03 8.09
C GLN A 38 12.23 21.45 6.80
N ALA A 39 12.08 20.13 6.72
CA ALA A 39 11.46 19.47 5.57
C ALA A 39 9.93 19.55 5.55
N ALA A 40 9.28 19.84 6.68
CA ALA A 40 7.81 19.84 6.81
C ALA A 40 7.11 20.75 5.80
N ALA A 41 7.76 21.82 5.32
CA ALA A 41 7.21 22.74 4.32
C ALA A 41 6.87 22.09 2.96
N THR A 42 7.40 20.90 2.68
CA THR A 42 7.05 20.09 1.49
C THR A 42 5.67 19.43 1.58
N LEU A 43 5.14 19.27 2.80
CA LEU A 43 3.83 18.70 3.05
C LEU A 43 2.72 19.76 2.91
N PRO A 44 1.49 19.33 2.57
CA PRO A 44 0.36 20.26 2.50
C PRO A 44 0.08 20.91 3.85
N THR A 45 -0.46 22.13 3.83
CA THR A 45 -0.79 22.91 5.04
C THR A 45 -1.69 22.14 5.99
N GLU A 46 -2.65 21.37 5.46
CA GLU A 46 -3.56 20.54 6.23
C GLU A 46 -2.83 19.42 6.98
N ALA A 47 -1.74 18.89 6.42
CA ALA A 47 -0.92 17.87 7.10
C ALA A 47 -0.09 18.45 8.25
N ARG A 48 0.11 19.77 8.26
CA ARG A 48 0.91 20.52 9.25
C ARG A 48 0.06 21.23 10.30
N ALA A 49 -1.26 21.12 10.20
CA ALA A 49 -2.21 21.88 11.02
C ALA A 49 -2.06 21.66 12.54
N HIS A 50 -1.47 20.53 12.95
CA HIS A 50 -1.25 20.17 14.35
C HIS A 50 0.21 20.30 14.81
N GLY A 51 1.10 20.80 13.95
CA GLY A 51 2.52 20.96 14.24
C GLY A 51 3.42 20.29 13.20
N ASP A 52 4.67 20.75 13.17
CA ASP A 52 5.73 20.24 12.28
C ASP A 52 6.61 19.19 12.98
N ASP A 53 6.21 18.70 14.16
CA ASP A 53 6.87 17.57 14.81
C ASP A 53 6.47 16.25 14.15
N ILE A 54 7.38 15.26 14.15
CA ILE A 54 7.17 14.02 13.41
C ILE A 54 5.91 13.27 13.84
N ARG A 55 5.56 13.30 15.13
CA ARG A 55 4.38 12.58 15.65
C ARG A 55 3.09 13.15 15.05
N SER A 56 2.98 14.48 15.00
CA SER A 56 1.85 15.17 14.37
C SER A 56 1.82 14.92 12.86
N LEU A 57 2.96 15.04 12.18
CA LEU A 57 3.03 14.85 10.73
C LEU A 57 2.63 13.43 10.30
N LEU A 58 3.04 12.39 11.03
CA LEU A 58 2.67 11.00 10.73
C LEU A 58 1.17 10.75 10.89
N ALA A 59 0.56 11.26 11.96
CA ALA A 59 -0.90 11.14 12.16
C ALA A 59 -1.70 11.86 11.06
N MET A 60 -1.19 12.99 10.55
CA MET A 60 -1.88 13.77 9.53
C MET A 60 -1.63 13.29 8.09
N THR A 61 -0.51 12.61 7.86
CA THR A 61 -0.15 12.01 6.56
C THR A 61 -0.60 10.55 6.48
N LEU A 62 0.17 9.63 7.08
CA LEU A 62 -0.11 8.19 7.09
C LEU A 62 -1.45 7.88 7.76
N GLY A 63 -1.78 8.61 8.83
CA GLY A 63 -3.04 8.47 9.53
C GLY A 63 -4.22 9.21 8.92
N GLU A 64 -4.04 9.86 7.76
CA GLU A 64 -5.10 10.55 7.03
C GLU A 64 -5.84 11.64 7.84
N GLY A 65 -5.26 12.11 8.96
CA GLY A 65 -5.89 13.09 9.84
C GLY A 65 -6.20 14.43 9.17
N ARG A 66 -5.52 14.75 8.07
CA ARG A 66 -5.78 15.95 7.25
C ARG A 66 -7.18 16.02 6.65
N PHE A 67 -7.91 14.90 6.61
CA PHE A 67 -9.31 14.87 6.15
C PHE A 67 -10.34 15.06 7.28
N GLY A 68 -9.87 15.27 8.51
CA GLY A 68 -10.69 15.61 9.68
C GLY A 68 -11.04 14.42 10.57
N PRO A 69 -11.53 14.69 11.80
CA PRO A 69 -11.69 13.67 12.85
C PRO A 69 -12.80 12.63 12.56
N ARG A 70 -13.70 12.92 11.61
CA ARG A 70 -14.77 12.01 11.20
C ARG A 70 -14.48 11.28 9.89
N HIS A 71 -13.22 11.29 9.44
CA HIS A 71 -12.81 10.68 8.16
C HIS A 71 -13.21 9.20 8.04
N TRP A 72 -13.09 8.47 9.16
CA TRP A 72 -13.44 7.05 9.24
C TRP A 72 -14.91 6.76 9.50
N GLU A 73 -15.72 7.80 9.79
CA GLU A 73 -17.13 7.62 10.09
C GLU A 73 -17.95 7.66 8.80
N PRO A 74 -18.82 6.65 8.55
CA PRO A 74 -19.69 6.70 7.41
C PRO A 74 -20.75 7.79 7.63
N SER A 75 -20.77 8.75 6.71
CA SER A 75 -21.75 9.84 6.67
C SER A 75 -23.18 9.32 6.55
N ALA A 76 -24.18 10.13 6.96
CA ALA A 76 -25.59 9.77 6.81
C ALA A 76 -25.97 9.43 5.36
N ALA A 77 -25.41 10.17 4.39
CA ALA A 77 -25.60 9.91 2.96
C ALA A 77 -24.99 8.57 2.54
N GLN A 78 -23.78 8.23 3.00
CA GLN A 78 -23.17 6.92 2.72
C GLN A 78 -23.98 5.77 3.36
N ARG A 79 -24.43 5.92 4.61
CA ARG A 79 -25.28 4.93 5.28
C ARG A 79 -26.57 4.68 4.51
N MET A 80 -27.22 5.75 4.07
CA MET A 80 -28.41 5.66 3.22
C MET A 80 -28.07 4.98 1.88
N TYR A 81 -27.03 5.43 1.17
CA TYR A 81 -26.59 4.82 -0.09
C TYR A 81 -26.36 3.31 0.06
N TYR A 82 -25.64 2.84 1.07
CA TYR A 82 -25.39 1.42 1.28
C TYR A 82 -26.62 0.63 1.77
N ALA A 83 -27.63 1.30 2.31
CA ALA A 83 -28.93 0.68 2.56
C ALA A 83 -29.71 0.45 1.26
N VAL A 84 -29.63 1.36 0.28
CA VAL A 84 -30.37 1.28 -0.99
C VAL A 84 -29.56 0.73 -2.17
N LYS A 85 -28.23 0.60 -2.05
CA LYS A 85 -27.28 0.20 -3.11
C LYS A 85 -27.71 -1.06 -3.88
N PRO A 86 -28.28 -2.11 -3.27
CA PRO A 86 -28.78 -3.28 -4.01
C PRO A 86 -29.79 -2.94 -5.12
N ALA A 87 -30.47 -1.79 -5.03
CA ALA A 87 -31.48 -1.35 -5.99
C ALA A 87 -30.97 -0.30 -7.01
N VAL A 88 -29.72 0.17 -6.91
CA VAL A 88 -29.19 1.22 -7.79
C VAL A 88 -28.58 0.62 -9.08
N PRO A 89 -29.00 1.05 -10.29
CA PRO A 89 -28.42 0.56 -11.54
C PRO A 89 -26.92 0.86 -11.64
N ARG A 90 -26.10 -0.17 -11.91
CA ARG A 90 -24.63 -0.08 -11.96
C ARG A 90 -24.14 1.02 -12.92
N ARG A 91 -24.76 1.16 -14.09
CA ARG A 91 -24.41 2.18 -15.11
C ARG A 91 -24.49 3.62 -14.59
N LEU A 92 -25.50 3.93 -13.78
CA LEU A 92 -25.66 5.25 -13.17
C LEU A 92 -24.55 5.51 -12.12
N SER A 93 -24.23 4.49 -11.32
CA SER A 93 -23.13 4.57 -10.34
C SER A 93 -21.78 4.85 -10.98
N HIS A 94 -21.46 4.27 -12.15
CA HIS A 94 -20.18 4.50 -12.82
C HIS A 94 -20.05 5.93 -13.35
N ALA A 95 -21.10 6.48 -13.97
CA ALA A 95 -21.10 7.84 -14.50
C ALA A 95 -20.93 8.88 -13.38
N LEU A 96 -21.61 8.69 -12.25
CA LEU A 96 -21.48 9.56 -11.07
C LEU A 96 -20.06 9.51 -10.48
N ARG A 97 -19.47 8.32 -10.33
CA ARG A 97 -18.10 8.18 -9.80
C ARG A 97 -17.06 8.91 -10.66
N ARG A 98 -17.21 8.88 -11.99
CA ARG A 98 -16.29 9.61 -12.90
C ARG A 98 -16.36 11.12 -12.71
N ALA A 99 -17.56 11.69 -12.74
CA ALA A 99 -17.75 13.13 -12.57
C ALA A 99 -17.32 13.60 -11.16
N TYR A 100 -17.58 12.77 -10.16
CA TYR A 100 -17.28 13.07 -8.76
C TYR A 100 -15.79 12.99 -8.42
N GLY A 101 -15.06 12.01 -8.97
CA GLY A 101 -13.64 11.80 -8.63
C GLY A 101 -12.76 13.01 -8.95
N ALA A 102 -12.87 13.59 -10.14
CA ALA A 102 -12.09 14.78 -10.51
C ALA A 102 -12.42 16.00 -9.63
N HIS A 103 -13.70 16.19 -9.30
CA HIS A 103 -14.13 17.26 -8.41
C HIS A 103 -13.60 17.06 -6.98
N ARG A 104 -13.66 15.84 -6.44
CA ARG A 104 -13.11 15.53 -5.11
C ARG A 104 -11.60 15.70 -5.04
N ALA A 105 -10.86 15.24 -6.05
CA ALA A 105 -9.41 15.39 -6.09
C ALA A 105 -9.03 16.88 -5.97
N SER A 106 -9.72 17.75 -6.69
CA SER A 106 -9.54 19.20 -6.59
C SER A 106 -9.97 19.75 -5.22
N ALA A 107 -11.15 19.39 -4.72
CA ALA A 107 -11.68 19.88 -3.46
C ALA A 107 -10.83 19.49 -2.23
N LEU A 108 -10.20 18.32 -2.28
CA LEU A 108 -9.33 17.80 -1.22
C LEU A 108 -7.83 17.98 -1.52
N GLN A 109 -7.51 18.72 -2.58
CA GLN A 109 -6.13 18.97 -3.04
C GLN A 109 -5.28 17.69 -3.13
N LEU A 110 -5.88 16.58 -3.56
CA LEU A 110 -5.18 15.33 -3.82
C LEU A 110 -4.43 15.44 -5.14
N GLN A 111 -3.16 15.05 -5.15
CA GLN A 111 -2.45 14.80 -6.40
C GLN A 111 -2.71 13.35 -6.78
N TRP A 112 -3.18 13.13 -8.00
CA TRP A 112 -3.56 11.83 -8.52
C TRP A 112 -3.23 11.78 -10.02
N PRO A 113 -2.69 10.67 -10.56
CA PRO A 113 -2.49 9.38 -9.90
C PRO A 113 -1.28 9.35 -8.97
N ILE A 114 -0.36 10.32 -9.04
CA ILE A 114 0.88 10.36 -8.25
C ILE A 114 0.75 11.41 -7.16
N GLU A 115 1.05 11.03 -5.92
CA GLU A 115 1.11 11.90 -4.74
C GLU A 115 2.56 12.01 -4.24
N PRO A 116 3.36 12.97 -4.75
CA PRO A 116 4.80 12.99 -4.51
C PRO A 116 5.20 13.67 -3.19
N ARG A 117 4.28 14.36 -2.51
CA ARG A 117 4.63 15.27 -1.41
C ARG A 117 5.24 14.55 -0.20
N TYR A 118 4.77 13.34 0.14
CA TYR A 118 5.36 12.57 1.23
C TYR A 118 6.73 12.00 0.86
N VAL A 119 6.95 11.65 -0.41
CA VAL A 119 8.27 11.28 -0.92
C VAL A 119 9.23 12.47 -0.83
N GLN A 120 8.79 13.64 -1.31
CA GLN A 120 9.56 14.89 -1.23
C GLN A 120 9.93 15.22 0.22
N PHE A 121 8.99 15.07 1.14
CA PHE A 121 9.23 15.23 2.58
C PHE A 121 10.33 14.29 3.09
N GLN A 122 10.29 13.00 2.74
CA GLN A 122 11.28 12.04 3.23
C GLN A 122 12.69 12.29 2.69
N PHE A 123 12.79 12.64 1.40
CA PHE A 123 14.08 12.95 0.78
C PHE A 123 14.61 14.31 1.24
N GLU A 124 13.75 15.33 1.38
CA GLU A 124 14.18 16.63 1.93
C GLU A 124 14.60 16.50 3.40
N THR A 125 13.97 15.61 4.18
CA THR A 125 14.43 15.31 5.54
C THR A 125 15.88 14.79 5.53
N ILE A 126 16.24 13.88 4.62
CA ILE A 126 17.63 13.44 4.47
C ILE A 126 18.54 14.56 3.98
N SER A 127 18.10 15.38 3.03
CA SER A 127 18.85 16.56 2.58
C SER A 127 19.21 17.48 3.75
N GLN A 128 18.24 17.80 4.59
CA GLN A 128 18.46 18.65 5.76
C GLN A 128 19.36 17.99 6.79
N LEU A 129 19.19 16.69 7.02
CA LEU A 129 20.05 15.93 7.93
C LEU A 129 21.51 15.92 7.45
N LEU A 130 21.76 15.74 6.15
CA LEU A 130 23.10 15.83 5.56
C LEU A 130 23.72 17.21 5.77
N ARG A 131 22.93 18.30 5.62
CA ARG A 131 23.39 19.68 5.88
C ARG A 131 23.71 19.92 7.36
N ILE A 132 22.83 19.50 8.27
CA ILE A 132 22.99 19.64 9.73
C ILE A 132 24.25 18.90 10.20
N THR A 133 24.41 17.66 9.74
CA THR A 133 25.54 16.79 10.12
C THR A 133 26.82 17.06 9.30
N ARG A 134 26.76 17.98 8.33
CA ARG A 134 27.84 18.34 7.39
C ARG A 134 28.43 17.13 6.65
N ARG A 135 27.56 16.23 6.18
CA ARG A 135 27.91 15.04 5.39
C ARG A 135 27.50 15.26 3.94
N ALA A 136 28.33 14.81 3.00
CA ALA A 136 28.00 14.84 1.57
C ALA A 136 27.05 13.70 1.18
N SER A 137 27.28 12.52 1.76
CA SER A 137 26.51 11.30 1.56
C SER A 137 26.43 10.50 2.86
N VAL A 138 25.50 9.54 2.89
CA VAL A 138 25.31 8.64 4.03
C VAL A 138 24.90 7.24 3.55
N PRO A 139 25.52 6.16 4.07
CA PRO A 139 25.05 4.81 3.80
C PRO A 139 23.77 4.52 4.58
N PHE A 140 22.86 3.77 3.97
CA PHE A 140 21.61 3.36 4.58
C PHE A 140 21.24 1.94 4.15
N LEU A 141 20.44 1.27 4.98
CA LEU A 141 19.95 -0.07 4.67
C LEU A 141 18.93 0.02 3.54
N ASN A 142 19.19 -0.67 2.42
CA ASN A 142 18.32 -0.61 1.24
C ASN A 142 16.86 -0.92 1.57
N PHE A 143 15.95 -0.29 0.81
CA PHE A 143 14.51 -0.51 0.99
C PHE A 143 14.09 -1.94 0.69
N TRP A 144 14.74 -2.58 -0.28
CA TRP A 144 14.37 -3.90 -0.80
C TRP A 144 15.57 -4.85 -0.80
N PRO A 145 15.33 -6.17 -0.68
CA PRO A 145 16.40 -7.15 -0.64
C PRO A 145 17.20 -7.15 -1.94
N ALA A 146 18.45 -7.62 -1.85
CA ALA A 146 19.38 -7.74 -2.96
C ALA A 146 19.51 -6.44 -3.78
N GLY A 147 19.42 -5.27 -3.15
CA GLY A 147 19.56 -3.97 -3.82
C GLY A 147 18.54 -3.74 -4.94
N ARG A 148 17.39 -4.43 -4.92
CA ARG A 148 16.32 -4.18 -5.88
C ARG A 148 15.82 -2.74 -5.74
N ARG A 149 15.47 -2.13 -6.87
CA ARG A 149 15.09 -0.72 -6.89
C ARG A 149 13.74 -0.51 -6.21
N TYR A 150 12.75 -1.33 -6.53
CA TYR A 150 11.39 -1.21 -5.99
C TYR A 150 10.79 -2.59 -5.73
N ALA A 151 9.72 -2.66 -4.92
CA ALA A 151 8.93 -3.89 -4.80
C ALA A 151 7.79 -3.93 -5.82
N PHE A 152 7.46 -5.11 -6.32
CA PHE A 152 6.34 -5.34 -7.23
C PHE A 152 5.42 -6.44 -6.68
N VAL A 153 4.20 -6.05 -6.32
CA VAL A 153 3.23 -6.89 -5.59
C VAL A 153 1.92 -6.95 -6.35
N LEU A 154 1.44 -8.17 -6.58
CA LEU A 154 0.17 -8.44 -7.24
C LEU A 154 -0.83 -9.01 -6.23
N THR A 155 -2.04 -8.45 -6.20
CA THR A 155 -3.12 -8.89 -5.34
C THR A 155 -4.44 -8.89 -6.08
N HIS A 156 -5.35 -9.77 -5.64
CA HIS A 156 -6.63 -10.02 -6.27
C HIS A 156 -7.75 -10.10 -5.25
N ASP A 157 -8.79 -9.30 -5.40
CA ASP A 157 -9.98 -9.42 -4.55
C ASP A 157 -11.05 -10.25 -5.25
N VAL A 158 -11.36 -11.41 -4.66
CA VAL A 158 -12.34 -12.37 -5.19
C VAL A 158 -13.69 -12.06 -4.56
N GLU A 159 -14.47 -11.21 -5.24
CA GLU A 159 -15.69 -10.63 -4.69
C GLU A 159 -16.92 -11.54 -4.79
N THR A 160 -16.97 -12.40 -5.82
CA THR A 160 -18.11 -13.28 -6.07
C THR A 160 -17.70 -14.71 -6.44
N GLY A 161 -18.69 -15.61 -6.45
CA GLY A 161 -18.50 -16.96 -6.97
C GLY A 161 -18.16 -17.00 -8.46
N GLU A 162 -18.49 -15.96 -9.24
CA GLU A 162 -18.09 -15.87 -10.65
C GLU A 162 -16.61 -15.51 -10.76
N GLY A 163 -16.16 -14.51 -9.99
CA GLY A 163 -14.74 -14.20 -9.85
C GLY A 163 -13.93 -15.41 -9.41
N GLN A 164 -14.42 -16.16 -8.41
CA GLN A 164 -13.78 -17.39 -7.95
C GLN A 164 -13.56 -18.42 -9.08
N ARG A 165 -14.53 -18.57 -10.00
CA ARG A 165 -14.38 -19.48 -11.15
C ARG A 165 -13.26 -19.04 -12.11
N PHE A 166 -12.95 -17.75 -12.16
CA PHE A 166 -11.95 -17.18 -13.05
C PHE A 166 -10.54 -17.09 -12.42
N VAL A 167 -10.41 -17.28 -11.11
CA VAL A 167 -9.12 -17.25 -10.38
C VAL A 167 -8.05 -18.13 -11.04
N ARG A 168 -8.40 -19.34 -11.51
CA ARG A 168 -7.43 -20.23 -12.18
C ARG A 168 -6.82 -19.61 -13.43
N ALA A 169 -7.62 -18.93 -14.25
CA ALA A 169 -7.13 -18.27 -15.46
C ALA A 169 -6.12 -17.16 -15.11
N VAL A 170 -6.42 -16.36 -14.08
CA VAL A 170 -5.51 -15.31 -13.57
C VAL A 170 -4.21 -15.92 -13.07
N ALA A 171 -4.30 -16.93 -12.20
CA ALA A 171 -3.14 -17.61 -11.62
C ALA A 171 -2.27 -18.31 -12.69
N ASP A 172 -2.88 -18.90 -13.72
CA ASP A 172 -2.16 -19.55 -14.81
C ASP A 172 -1.43 -18.52 -15.70
N LEU A 173 -2.06 -17.38 -16.00
CA LEU A 173 -1.40 -16.27 -16.72
C LEU A 173 -0.19 -15.75 -15.93
N GLU A 174 -0.38 -15.42 -14.65
CA GLU A 174 0.70 -14.94 -13.79
C GLU A 174 1.82 -15.98 -13.68
N SER A 175 1.47 -17.25 -13.47
CA SER A 175 2.46 -18.32 -13.35
C SER A 175 3.28 -18.52 -14.61
N ALA A 176 2.64 -18.45 -15.78
CA ALA A 176 3.31 -18.57 -17.08
C ALA A 176 4.32 -17.44 -17.32
N LEU A 177 4.11 -16.28 -16.70
CA LEU A 177 5.01 -15.12 -16.77
C LEU A 177 6.02 -15.07 -15.60
N GLY A 178 5.99 -16.05 -14.70
CA GLY A 178 6.92 -16.14 -13.56
C GLY A 178 6.47 -15.39 -12.30
N PHE A 179 5.21 -14.94 -12.26
CA PHE A 179 4.66 -14.18 -11.13
C PHE A 179 3.83 -15.05 -10.18
N ARG A 180 3.70 -14.57 -8.95
CA ARG A 180 2.76 -15.03 -7.93
C ARG A 180 2.06 -13.82 -7.30
N SER A 181 0.87 -14.06 -6.79
CA SER A 181 0.00 -13.03 -6.23
C SER A 181 -0.74 -13.53 -5.01
N SER A 182 -1.43 -12.62 -4.33
CA SER A 182 -2.38 -12.95 -3.27
C SER A 182 -3.81 -12.89 -3.78
N PHE A 183 -4.64 -13.89 -3.45
CA PHE A 183 -6.08 -13.90 -3.69
C PHE A 183 -6.84 -13.77 -2.37
N ASN A 184 -7.52 -12.64 -2.18
CA ASN A 184 -8.30 -12.34 -0.98
C ASN A 184 -9.77 -12.73 -1.19
N PHE A 185 -10.30 -13.64 -0.37
CA PHE A 185 -11.66 -14.15 -0.52
C PHE A 185 -12.63 -13.53 0.49
N VAL A 186 -13.88 -13.33 0.11
CA VAL A 186 -14.96 -12.83 0.99
C VAL A 186 -15.72 -14.00 1.61
N PRO A 187 -15.50 -14.35 2.89
CA PRO A 187 -15.89 -15.65 3.40
C PRO A 187 -17.41 -15.92 3.43
N GLU A 188 -18.22 -14.90 3.70
CA GLU A 188 -19.67 -15.04 3.93
C GLU A 188 -20.53 -14.46 2.80
N ARG A 189 -19.95 -14.27 1.61
CA ARG A 189 -20.67 -13.73 0.45
C ARG A 189 -21.08 -14.78 -0.57
N TYR A 190 -20.28 -15.83 -0.73
CA TYR A 190 -20.53 -16.91 -1.69
C TYR A 190 -19.94 -18.24 -1.18
N ARG A 191 -20.34 -19.36 -1.80
CA ARG A 191 -19.76 -20.66 -1.45
C ARG A 191 -18.29 -20.71 -1.88
N LEU A 192 -17.41 -20.81 -0.91
CA LEU A 192 -15.97 -20.86 -1.12
C LEU A 192 -15.54 -22.23 -1.63
N ASP A 193 -14.62 -22.24 -2.59
CA ASP A 193 -13.93 -23.43 -3.06
C ASP A 193 -12.62 -23.59 -2.28
N ARG A 194 -12.66 -24.41 -1.22
CA ARG A 194 -11.48 -24.70 -0.38
C ARG A 194 -10.39 -25.44 -1.17
N GLY A 195 -10.78 -26.30 -2.11
CA GLY A 195 -9.83 -27.00 -2.97
C GLY A 195 -9.05 -26.05 -3.89
N LEU A 196 -9.70 -25.00 -4.38
CA LEU A 196 -9.00 -23.92 -5.09
C LEU A 196 -8.00 -23.19 -4.20
N MET A 197 -8.34 -22.89 -2.94
CA MET A 197 -7.41 -22.25 -2.01
C MET A 197 -6.17 -23.12 -1.75
N ASP A 198 -6.37 -24.43 -1.60
CA ASP A 198 -5.27 -25.38 -1.42
C ASP A 198 -4.41 -25.48 -2.69
N GLU A 199 -5.03 -25.49 -3.88
CA GLU A 199 -4.34 -25.45 -5.17
C GLU A 199 -3.47 -24.19 -5.31
N LEU A 200 -4.01 -23.02 -4.95
CA LEU A 200 -3.28 -21.76 -4.98
C LEU A 200 -2.04 -21.81 -4.08
N ARG A 201 -2.19 -22.27 -2.83
CA ARG A 201 -1.05 -22.40 -1.90
C ARG A 201 -0.02 -23.39 -2.43
N ALA A 202 -0.44 -24.54 -2.95
CA ALA A 202 0.45 -25.54 -3.53
C ALA A 202 1.25 -25.00 -4.74
N LYS A 203 0.66 -24.06 -5.50
CA LYS A 203 1.33 -23.37 -6.60
C LYS A 203 2.21 -22.19 -6.14
N GLY A 204 2.22 -21.85 -4.85
CA GLY A 204 3.02 -20.75 -4.29
C GLY A 204 2.32 -19.39 -4.27
N PHE A 205 1.00 -19.35 -4.46
CA PHE A 205 0.20 -18.12 -4.27
C PHE A 205 -0.12 -17.90 -2.80
N GLU A 206 -0.57 -16.69 -2.47
CA GLU A 206 -1.11 -16.35 -1.16
C GLU A 206 -2.64 -16.36 -1.17
N VAL A 207 -3.24 -16.79 -0.05
CA VAL A 207 -4.67 -16.70 0.20
C VAL A 207 -4.88 -15.75 1.37
N GLY A 208 -5.71 -14.72 1.17
CA GLY A 208 -6.01 -13.71 2.17
C GLY A 208 -7.51 -13.59 2.47
N VAL A 209 -7.85 -12.76 3.46
CA VAL A 209 -9.24 -12.50 3.86
C VAL A 209 -9.68 -11.11 3.39
N HIS A 210 -10.75 -11.06 2.61
CA HIS A 210 -11.35 -9.82 2.11
C HIS A 210 -12.63 -9.44 2.88
N GLY A 211 -12.47 -8.96 4.10
CA GLY A 211 -13.60 -8.66 5.00
C GLY A 211 -14.41 -9.89 5.36
N LEU A 212 -15.74 -9.71 5.46
CA LEU A 212 -16.66 -10.79 5.83
C LEU A 212 -17.74 -11.01 4.77
N ARG A 213 -18.50 -9.96 4.45
CA ARG A 213 -19.70 -10.03 3.56
C ARG A 213 -19.65 -9.09 2.36
N HIS A 214 -18.74 -8.12 2.37
CA HIS A 214 -18.63 -7.09 1.32
C HIS A 214 -19.94 -6.32 1.06
N ASP A 215 -20.68 -5.99 2.12
CA ASP A 215 -21.94 -5.23 2.07
C ASP A 215 -21.76 -3.72 2.32
N GLY A 216 -20.53 -3.28 2.57
CA GLY A 216 -20.17 -1.89 2.86
C GLY A 216 -20.57 -1.41 4.25
N LYS A 217 -20.85 -2.33 5.19
CA LYS A 217 -21.31 -2.00 6.55
C LYS A 217 -20.31 -2.38 7.65
N LEU A 218 -19.15 -2.95 7.30
CA LEU A 218 -18.17 -3.49 8.25
C LEU A 218 -17.79 -2.47 9.34
N PHE A 219 -17.63 -1.19 8.97
CA PHE A 219 -17.22 -0.11 9.89
C PHE A 219 -18.36 0.81 10.34
N PHE A 220 -19.63 0.38 10.25
CA PHE A 220 -20.77 1.26 10.59
C PHE A 220 -21.00 1.43 12.09
N HIS A 221 -20.73 0.38 12.87
CA HIS A 221 -20.98 0.32 14.31
C HIS A 221 -19.87 -0.45 15.01
N ARG A 222 -19.23 0.15 16.01
CA ARG A 222 -18.08 -0.45 16.71
C ARG A 222 -18.39 -1.80 17.32
N GLN A 223 -19.52 -1.93 18.03
CA GLN A 223 -19.92 -3.19 18.68
C GLN A 223 -20.13 -4.32 17.67
N GLU A 224 -20.70 -4.00 16.50
CA GLU A 224 -20.88 -4.99 15.44
C GLU A 224 -19.55 -5.34 14.77
N PHE A 225 -18.67 -4.35 14.56
CA PHE A 225 -17.30 -4.62 14.12
C PHE A 225 -16.59 -5.56 15.10
N MET A 226 -16.68 -5.35 16.41
CA MET A 226 -16.05 -6.23 17.41
C MET A 226 -16.53 -7.70 17.26
N ARG A 227 -17.83 -7.91 17.02
CA ARG A 227 -18.37 -9.25 16.75
C ARG A 227 -17.86 -9.82 15.43
N GLN A 228 -17.81 -9.01 14.38
CA GLN A 228 -17.32 -9.43 13.07
C GLN A 228 -15.82 -9.69 13.07
N ALA A 229 -15.02 -8.94 13.83
CA ALA A 229 -13.58 -9.12 13.99
C ALA A 229 -13.25 -10.52 14.52
N SER A 230 -13.99 -11.01 15.53
CA SER A 230 -13.82 -12.40 16.00
C SER A 230 -14.00 -13.42 14.88
N ARG A 231 -15.02 -13.24 14.03
CA ARG A 231 -15.31 -14.15 12.91
C ARG A 231 -14.30 -14.01 11.78
N ILE A 232 -13.83 -12.79 11.52
CA ILE A 232 -12.74 -12.53 10.59
C ILE A 232 -11.48 -13.27 11.07
N ASN A 233 -11.15 -13.21 12.36
CA ASN A 233 -10.02 -13.93 12.93
C ASN A 233 -10.18 -15.45 12.86
N ASP A 234 -11.41 -15.97 12.98
CA ASP A 234 -11.68 -17.39 12.74
C ASP A 234 -11.36 -17.78 11.29
N TYR A 235 -11.75 -16.96 10.31
CA TYR A 235 -11.41 -17.20 8.90
C TYR A 235 -9.93 -16.97 8.57
N ILE A 236 -9.27 -16.02 9.22
CA ILE A 236 -7.81 -15.84 9.13
C ILE A 236 -7.12 -17.14 9.52
N ARG A 237 -7.50 -17.73 10.66
CA ARG A 237 -6.99 -19.04 11.11
C ARG A 237 -7.39 -20.17 10.17
N GLU A 238 -8.65 -20.24 9.75
CA GLU A 238 -9.14 -21.29 8.85
C GLU A 238 -8.41 -21.27 7.50
N PHE A 239 -8.10 -20.08 6.97
CA PHE A 239 -7.46 -19.94 5.67
C PHE A 239 -5.94 -19.99 5.76
N ASP A 240 -5.36 -20.16 6.94
CA ASP A 240 -3.92 -19.97 7.15
C ASP A 240 -3.44 -18.66 6.51
N ALA A 241 -4.27 -17.62 6.63
CA ALA A 241 -4.04 -16.31 6.05
C ALA A 241 -3.36 -15.42 7.08
N VAL A 242 -2.46 -14.56 6.60
CA VAL A 242 -1.81 -13.54 7.42
C VAL A 242 -2.13 -12.12 6.96
N GLY A 243 -2.85 -12.01 5.83
CA GLY A 243 -3.23 -10.77 5.20
C GLY A 243 -4.73 -10.50 5.27
N PHE A 244 -5.07 -9.23 5.45
CA PHE A 244 -6.43 -8.75 5.37
C PHE A 244 -6.56 -7.61 4.37
N ARG A 245 -7.78 -7.47 3.85
CA ARG A 245 -8.20 -6.30 3.11
C ARG A 245 -9.66 -5.99 3.35
N ALA A 246 -9.95 -4.75 3.68
CA ALA A 246 -11.30 -4.31 3.90
C ALA A 246 -12.07 -4.13 2.57
N PRO A 247 -13.32 -4.63 2.50
CA PRO A 247 -14.23 -4.39 1.38
C PRO A 247 -14.41 -2.91 1.07
N LEU A 248 -14.37 -2.58 -0.23
CA LEU A 248 -14.55 -1.20 -0.71
C LEU A 248 -13.59 -0.21 -0.06
N THR A 249 -12.45 -0.70 0.44
CA THR A 249 -11.40 0.06 1.13
C THR A 249 -11.90 0.95 2.26
N GLN A 250 -13.06 0.60 2.83
CA GLN A 250 -13.55 1.20 4.06
C GLN A 250 -12.59 0.81 5.18
N ARG A 251 -12.11 1.76 5.95
CA ARG A 251 -11.05 1.49 6.93
C ARG A 251 -11.27 2.31 8.19
N GLN A 252 -10.85 1.72 9.31
CA GLN A 252 -10.86 2.34 10.63
C GLN A 252 -9.64 1.78 11.38
N PRO A 253 -8.54 2.54 11.46
CA PRO A 253 -7.24 1.99 11.86
C PRO A 253 -7.22 1.48 13.31
N GLU A 254 -7.93 2.12 14.23
CA GLU A 254 -8.03 1.71 15.64
C GLU A 254 -8.81 0.40 15.82
N TRP A 255 -9.89 0.21 15.07
CA TRP A 255 -10.74 -0.98 15.15
C TRP A 255 -10.04 -2.17 14.50
N MET A 256 -9.35 -1.93 13.39
CA MET A 256 -8.55 -2.94 12.70
C MET A 256 -7.44 -3.53 13.58
N GLN A 257 -7.06 -2.87 14.69
CA GLN A 257 -6.17 -3.45 15.69
C GLN A 257 -6.72 -4.71 16.39
N MET A 258 -8.00 -5.05 16.21
CA MET A 258 -8.60 -6.29 16.72
C MET A 258 -8.39 -7.51 15.81
N LEU A 259 -7.81 -7.31 14.62
CA LEU A 259 -7.62 -8.37 13.65
C LEU A 259 -6.29 -9.09 13.88
N ASP A 260 -6.30 -10.42 13.82
CA ASP A 260 -5.10 -11.25 14.06
C ASP A 260 -4.24 -11.35 12.77
N ILE A 261 -3.69 -10.22 12.30
CA ILE A 261 -3.05 -10.12 10.97
C ILE A 261 -1.58 -9.70 11.03
N GLU A 262 -0.80 -10.13 10.04
CA GLU A 262 0.55 -9.59 9.81
C GLU A 262 0.52 -8.30 9.00
N TYR A 263 -0.40 -8.20 8.04
CA TYR A 263 -0.51 -7.01 7.20
C TYR A 263 -1.94 -6.70 6.77
N ASP A 264 -2.16 -5.43 6.49
CA ASP A 264 -3.35 -4.90 5.81
C ASP A 264 -2.95 -4.30 4.46
N SER A 265 -3.93 -4.16 3.57
CA SER A 265 -3.78 -3.45 2.29
C SER A 265 -5.08 -2.74 1.93
N SER A 266 -5.61 -1.95 2.87
CA SER A 266 -6.88 -1.24 2.74
C SER A 266 -6.73 0.26 2.49
N PHE A 267 -5.52 0.80 2.60
CA PHE A 267 -5.24 2.23 2.45
C PHE A 267 -4.61 2.50 1.09
N PHE A 268 -4.92 3.66 0.49
CA PHE A 268 -4.24 4.14 -0.72
C PHE A 268 -3.09 5.06 -0.36
N ASP A 269 -2.12 5.21 -1.25
CA ASP A 269 -1.26 6.39 -1.24
C ASP A 269 -2.08 7.64 -1.61
N THR A 270 -2.90 7.55 -2.66
CA THR A 270 -3.85 8.57 -3.10
C THR A 270 -4.97 7.97 -3.95
N ASP A 271 -6.23 8.22 -3.58
CA ASP A 271 -7.38 7.82 -4.39
C ASP A 271 -8.61 8.74 -4.20
N PRO A 272 -9.15 9.32 -5.30
CA PRO A 272 -10.35 10.15 -5.27
C PRO A 272 -11.65 9.39 -5.59
N PHE A 273 -11.61 8.09 -5.88
CA PHE A 273 -12.74 7.35 -6.46
C PHE A 273 -13.46 6.42 -5.47
N GLU A 274 -12.74 5.92 -4.47
CA GLU A 274 -13.24 5.00 -3.46
C GLU A 274 -14.16 5.71 -2.45
N PRO A 275 -15.00 4.95 -1.73
CA PRO A 275 -15.97 5.53 -0.78
C PRO A 275 -15.33 6.44 0.27
N ILE A 276 -14.16 6.05 0.77
CA ILE A 276 -13.28 6.87 1.61
C ILE A 276 -12.16 7.42 0.72
N THR A 277 -12.44 8.56 0.10
CA THR A 277 -11.47 9.32 -0.68
C THR A 277 -10.37 9.85 0.22
N GLY A 278 -9.13 9.76 -0.21
CA GLY A 278 -7.98 10.24 0.55
C GLY A 278 -6.77 9.39 0.23
N GLY A 279 -5.99 9.10 1.26
CA GLY A 279 -4.80 8.26 1.16
C GLY A 279 -3.69 8.70 2.10
N ALA A 280 -2.86 7.74 2.49
CA ALA A 280 -1.74 7.86 3.39
C ALA A 280 -0.54 8.62 2.79
N MET A 281 -0.56 8.98 1.49
CA MET A 281 0.53 9.59 0.71
C MET A 281 1.79 8.73 0.54
N SER A 282 1.93 7.65 1.30
CA SER A 282 3.12 6.80 1.26
C SER A 282 3.05 5.78 0.13
N VAL A 283 4.14 5.70 -0.64
CA VAL A 283 4.42 4.60 -1.57
C VAL A 283 5.23 3.46 -0.93
N TRP A 284 5.62 3.61 0.33
CA TRP A 284 6.30 2.57 1.11
C TRP A 284 5.34 1.91 2.10
N PRO A 285 5.56 0.62 2.44
CA PRO A 285 4.92 0.01 3.59
C PRO A 285 5.17 0.81 4.86
N TYR A 286 4.25 0.74 5.82
CA TYR A 286 4.41 1.42 7.11
C TYR A 286 3.78 0.60 8.24
N ARG A 287 4.29 0.76 9.46
CA ARG A 287 3.72 0.14 10.66
C ARG A 287 2.40 0.83 11.00
N LEU A 288 1.34 0.05 11.21
CA LEU A 288 0.05 0.55 11.67
C LEU A 288 -0.34 -0.21 12.94
N GLY A 289 0.07 0.34 14.08
CA GLY A 289 0.03 -0.35 15.36
C GLY A 289 0.84 -1.65 15.31
N HIS A 290 0.16 -2.79 15.42
CA HIS A 290 0.83 -4.09 15.47
C HIS A 290 1.09 -4.73 14.10
N PHE A 291 0.38 -4.32 13.05
CA PHE A 291 0.55 -4.85 11.69
C PHE A 291 1.33 -3.90 10.76
N VAL A 292 1.60 -4.33 9.53
CA VAL A 292 2.17 -3.48 8.47
C VAL A 292 1.07 -3.16 7.47
N GLU A 293 0.87 -1.88 7.17
CA GLU A 293 0.04 -1.49 6.04
C GLU A 293 0.86 -1.52 4.75
N LEU A 294 0.28 -2.14 3.73
CA LEU A 294 0.78 -2.18 2.36
C LEU A 294 -0.11 -1.29 1.49
N PRO A 295 0.21 0.00 1.34
CA PRO A 295 -0.69 0.92 0.66
C PRO A 295 -0.86 0.52 -0.81
N TYR A 296 -2.08 0.66 -1.32
CA TYR A 296 -2.32 0.66 -2.75
C TYR A 296 -1.60 1.83 -3.38
N THR A 297 -0.68 1.50 -4.28
CA THR A 297 0.02 2.52 -5.07
C THR A 297 -0.44 2.49 -6.52
N LEU A 298 -0.86 1.36 -7.07
CA LEU A 298 -1.42 1.32 -8.41
C LEU A 298 -2.95 1.43 -8.36
N VAL A 299 -3.50 2.13 -9.35
CA VAL A 299 -4.95 2.33 -9.50
C VAL A 299 -5.65 0.98 -9.63
N GLN A 300 -6.80 0.77 -8.99
CA GLN A 300 -7.52 -0.50 -9.15
C GLN A 300 -8.04 -0.69 -10.59
N ASP A 301 -8.12 -1.94 -11.05
CA ASP A 301 -8.64 -2.29 -12.38
C ASP A 301 -10.05 -1.75 -12.66
N HIS A 302 -10.95 -1.76 -11.67
CA HIS A 302 -12.28 -1.20 -11.82
C HIS A 302 -12.24 0.29 -12.17
N THR A 303 -11.42 1.05 -11.44
CA THR A 303 -11.23 2.47 -11.68
C THR A 303 -10.60 2.68 -13.05
N LEU A 304 -9.55 1.94 -13.38
CA LEU A 304 -8.82 2.08 -14.64
C LEU A 304 -9.71 1.72 -15.85
N ALA A 305 -10.28 0.52 -15.89
CA ALA A 305 -11.00 0.01 -17.06
C ALA A 305 -12.45 0.50 -17.13
N THR A 306 -13.16 0.57 -16.00
CA THR A 306 -14.59 0.92 -15.99
C THR A 306 -14.82 2.42 -15.81
N ILE A 307 -14.20 3.03 -14.79
CA ILE A 307 -14.44 4.44 -14.49
C ILE A 307 -13.71 5.32 -15.50
N LEU A 308 -12.41 5.13 -15.70
CA LEU A 308 -11.60 5.97 -16.59
C LEU A 308 -11.67 5.53 -18.05
N ARG A 309 -12.05 4.27 -18.29
CA ARG A 309 -12.06 3.67 -19.65
C ARG A 309 -10.69 3.78 -20.30
N GLU A 310 -9.64 3.50 -19.55
CA GLU A 310 -8.33 3.26 -20.12
C GLU A 310 -8.35 1.99 -20.96
N ALA A 311 -7.64 1.99 -22.09
CA ALA A 311 -7.59 0.86 -23.03
C ALA A 311 -6.22 0.19 -23.10
N THR A 312 -5.26 0.72 -22.32
CA THR A 312 -3.85 0.34 -22.25
C THR A 312 -3.38 0.39 -20.79
N PRO A 313 -2.27 -0.27 -20.42
CA PRO A 313 -1.74 -0.24 -19.06
C PRO A 313 -0.95 1.03 -18.72
N ARG A 314 -0.99 2.07 -19.58
CA ARG A 314 -0.17 3.29 -19.46
C ARG A 314 -0.22 3.90 -18.05
N LEU A 315 -1.40 4.07 -17.47
CA LEU A 315 -1.54 4.70 -16.15
C LEU A 315 -0.86 3.88 -15.03
N TRP A 316 -0.85 2.55 -15.15
CA TRP A 316 -0.08 1.70 -14.23
C TRP A 316 1.42 1.87 -14.45
N LEU A 317 1.88 1.82 -15.70
CA LEU A 317 3.29 1.94 -16.04
C LEU A 317 3.88 3.30 -15.64
N ASP A 318 3.16 4.39 -15.92
CA ASP A 318 3.57 5.76 -15.51
C ASP A 318 3.80 5.83 -13.99
N LYS A 319 2.93 5.19 -13.20
CA LYS A 319 3.09 5.18 -11.74
C LYS A 319 4.14 4.19 -11.25
N VAL A 320 4.33 3.06 -11.92
CA VAL A 320 5.46 2.15 -11.64
C VAL A 320 6.78 2.88 -11.85
N ASP A 321 6.91 3.70 -12.90
CA ASP A 321 8.14 4.44 -13.17
C ASP A 321 8.46 5.45 -12.07
N PHE A 322 7.45 6.20 -11.59
CA PHE A 322 7.60 7.05 -10.40
C PHE A 322 8.02 6.25 -9.16
N VAL A 323 7.32 5.15 -8.86
CA VAL A 323 7.63 4.28 -7.70
C VAL A 323 9.06 3.72 -7.79
N ARG A 324 9.49 3.36 -9.00
CA ARG A 324 10.83 2.87 -9.29
C ARG A 324 11.91 3.92 -9.04
N GLU A 325 11.67 5.18 -9.39
CA GLU A 325 12.61 6.29 -9.14
C GLU A 325 12.82 6.55 -7.65
N VAL A 326 11.76 6.37 -6.84
CA VAL A 326 11.77 6.71 -5.41
C VAL A 326 11.93 5.48 -4.52
N HIS A 327 12.22 4.32 -5.11
CA HIS A 327 12.41 3.06 -4.41
C HIS A 327 11.21 2.60 -3.56
N GLY A 328 9.98 2.89 -4.01
CA GLY A 328 8.74 2.51 -3.34
C GLY A 328 8.28 1.08 -3.61
N MET A 329 7.03 0.80 -3.27
CA MET A 329 6.32 -0.45 -3.58
C MET A 329 5.23 -0.20 -4.62
N ALA A 330 5.26 -0.95 -5.72
CA ALA A 330 4.20 -0.98 -6.72
C ALA A 330 3.25 -2.14 -6.37
N LEU A 331 2.11 -1.83 -5.73
CA LEU A 331 1.09 -2.79 -5.36
C LEU A 331 -0.16 -2.59 -6.22
N LEU A 332 -0.55 -3.63 -6.94
CA LEU A 332 -1.75 -3.66 -7.78
C LEU A 332 -2.85 -4.52 -7.14
N CYS A 333 -4.07 -3.98 -7.08
CA CYS A 333 -5.29 -4.76 -6.94
C CYS A 333 -5.98 -4.92 -8.28
N THR A 334 -6.27 -6.15 -8.66
CA THR A 334 -7.25 -6.46 -9.68
C THR A 334 -8.32 -7.39 -9.15
N HIS A 335 -9.41 -7.59 -9.87
CA HIS A 335 -10.50 -8.46 -9.43
C HIS A 335 -10.73 -9.52 -10.50
N PRO A 336 -10.63 -10.82 -10.19
CA PRO A 336 -11.04 -11.88 -11.10
C PRO A 336 -12.48 -11.70 -11.60
N ASP A 337 -13.32 -11.01 -10.83
CA ASP A 337 -14.67 -10.57 -11.20
C ASP A 337 -14.72 -9.61 -12.41
N TYR A 338 -13.72 -8.73 -12.57
CA TYR A 338 -13.64 -7.76 -13.67
C TYR A 338 -12.72 -8.23 -14.79
N LEU A 339 -11.70 -9.04 -14.48
CA LEU A 339 -10.76 -9.59 -15.45
C LEU A 339 -11.38 -10.56 -16.46
N GLN A 340 -12.62 -11.00 -16.24
CA GLN A 340 -13.40 -11.78 -17.21
C GLN A 340 -13.75 -10.97 -18.46
N ASP A 341 -13.82 -9.65 -18.34
CA ASP A 341 -14.04 -8.75 -19.46
C ASP A 341 -12.80 -8.73 -20.37
N PRO A 342 -12.93 -9.05 -21.68
CA PRO A 342 -11.78 -9.18 -22.58
C PRO A 342 -10.90 -7.94 -22.67
N ARG A 343 -11.49 -6.75 -22.51
CA ARG A 343 -10.73 -5.49 -22.54
C ARG A 343 -9.88 -5.36 -21.27
N THR A 344 -10.48 -5.60 -20.11
CA THR A 344 -9.78 -5.54 -18.82
C THR A 344 -8.69 -6.60 -18.75
N TRP A 345 -8.99 -7.83 -19.20
CA TRP A 345 -8.01 -8.91 -19.36
C TRP A 345 -6.81 -8.51 -20.21
N ARG A 346 -7.06 -7.88 -21.37
CA ARG A 346 -6.00 -7.43 -22.27
C ARG A 346 -5.09 -6.41 -21.60
N VAL A 347 -5.65 -5.40 -20.95
CA VAL A 347 -4.86 -4.36 -20.25
C VAL A 347 -3.99 -4.98 -19.16
N TYR A 348 -4.54 -5.89 -18.36
CA TYR A 348 -3.79 -6.61 -17.33
C TYR A 348 -2.72 -7.52 -17.91
N SER A 349 -3.02 -8.27 -18.97
CA SER A 349 -2.05 -9.13 -19.65
C SER A 349 -0.90 -8.32 -20.25
N GLU A 350 -1.18 -7.21 -20.93
CA GLU A 350 -0.17 -6.30 -21.48
C GLU A 350 0.73 -5.72 -20.37
N PHE A 351 0.14 -5.32 -19.24
CA PHE A 351 0.89 -4.85 -18.08
C PHE A 351 1.87 -5.92 -17.57
N LEU A 352 1.42 -7.15 -17.37
CA LEU A 352 2.29 -8.23 -16.89
C LEU A 352 3.40 -8.56 -17.88
N HIS A 353 3.15 -8.52 -19.19
CA HIS A 353 4.19 -8.71 -20.20
C HIS A 353 5.26 -7.62 -20.11
N VAL A 354 4.87 -6.35 -19.97
CA VAL A 354 5.84 -5.26 -19.79
C VAL A 354 6.64 -5.42 -18.50
N MET A 355 5.98 -5.81 -17.40
CA MET A 355 6.67 -6.04 -16.13
C MET A 355 7.63 -7.23 -16.18
N ARG A 356 7.31 -8.29 -16.93
CA ARG A 356 8.20 -9.45 -17.10
C ARG A 356 9.55 -9.07 -17.73
N GLU A 357 9.55 -8.08 -18.62
CA GLU A 357 10.78 -7.62 -19.29
C GLU A 357 11.67 -6.74 -18.40
N ARG A 358 11.19 -6.30 -17.22
CA ARG A 358 11.99 -5.58 -16.24
C ARG A 358 12.61 -6.57 -15.24
N ASP A 359 13.82 -6.29 -14.76
CA ASP A 359 14.58 -7.20 -13.90
C ASP A 359 15.06 -6.57 -12.59
N ASP A 360 14.76 -5.30 -12.34
CA ASP A 360 15.28 -4.50 -11.22
C ASP A 360 14.33 -4.38 -10.02
N TYR A 361 13.16 -5.04 -10.06
CA TYR A 361 12.24 -5.13 -8.94
C TYR A 361 12.45 -6.36 -8.06
N TYR A 362 11.98 -6.25 -6.82
CA TYR A 362 11.73 -7.36 -5.91
C TYR A 362 10.26 -7.79 -6.08
N HIS A 363 10.03 -8.87 -6.82
CA HIS A 363 8.69 -9.45 -6.89
C HIS A 363 8.46 -10.36 -5.70
N ALA A 364 7.36 -10.12 -4.98
CA ALA A 364 7.08 -10.78 -3.72
C ALA A 364 5.59 -10.84 -3.45
N LEU A 365 5.19 -11.81 -2.62
CA LEU A 365 3.84 -11.83 -2.08
C LEU A 365 3.71 -10.75 -0.99
N PRO A 366 2.50 -10.22 -0.75
CA PRO A 366 2.25 -9.26 0.31
C PRO A 366 2.82 -9.66 1.69
N ARG A 367 2.65 -10.93 2.12
CA ARG A 367 3.25 -11.41 3.37
C ARG A 367 4.76 -11.26 3.43
N ASP A 368 5.44 -11.48 2.31
CA ASP A 368 6.91 -11.44 2.25
C ASP A 368 7.39 -9.99 2.30
N VAL A 369 6.64 -9.06 1.70
CA VAL A 369 6.89 -7.62 1.84
C VAL A 369 6.69 -7.15 3.29
N ALA A 370 5.60 -7.55 3.93
CA ALA A 370 5.33 -7.17 5.32
C ALA A 370 6.39 -7.71 6.28
N ARG A 371 6.80 -8.98 6.11
CA ARG A 371 7.86 -9.63 6.89
C ARG A 371 9.22 -8.99 6.64
N TRP A 372 9.55 -8.72 5.38
CA TRP A 372 10.76 -7.98 5.01
C TRP A 372 10.78 -6.61 5.69
N TRP A 373 9.68 -5.85 5.63
CA TRP A 373 9.62 -4.51 6.21
C TRP A 373 9.82 -4.52 7.73
N ARG A 374 9.21 -5.50 8.42
CA ARG A 374 9.43 -5.73 9.86
C ARG A 374 10.87 -6.11 10.18
N ALA A 375 11.42 -7.09 9.46
CA ALA A 375 12.78 -7.57 9.66
C ALA A 375 13.80 -6.45 9.41
N ARG A 376 13.62 -5.71 8.32
CA ARG A 376 14.40 -4.52 7.99
C ARG A 376 14.36 -3.51 9.13
N SER A 377 13.17 -3.20 9.66
CA SER A 377 12.99 -2.28 10.78
C SER A 377 13.64 -2.76 12.10
N ALA A 378 13.76 -4.08 12.31
CA ALA A 378 14.34 -4.66 13.52
C ALA A 378 15.86 -4.93 13.43
N ALA A 379 16.43 -5.03 12.23
CA ALA A 379 17.84 -5.40 12.02
C ALA A 379 18.78 -4.37 12.68
N SER A 380 19.80 -4.81 13.44
CA SER A 380 20.78 -3.89 14.04
C SER A 380 21.99 -3.67 13.14
N ALA A 381 22.30 -4.66 12.31
CA ALA A 381 23.32 -4.61 11.27
C ALA A 381 22.78 -5.23 9.95
N VAL A 382 23.52 -5.07 8.86
CA VAL A 382 23.12 -5.62 7.54
C VAL A 382 23.15 -7.14 7.56
N GLU A 383 24.09 -7.70 8.31
CA GLU A 383 24.33 -9.13 8.47
C GLU A 383 23.15 -9.84 9.16
N ASP A 384 22.35 -9.11 9.95
CA ASP A 384 21.14 -9.63 10.62
C ASP A 384 19.95 -9.77 9.66
N LEU A 385 20.07 -9.22 8.44
CA LEU A 385 18.99 -9.19 7.46
C LEU A 385 19.38 -10.01 6.22
N PRO A 386 18.88 -11.25 6.07
CA PRO A 386 19.13 -12.06 4.89
C PRO A 386 18.71 -11.33 3.60
N GLY A 387 19.67 -11.14 2.68
CA GLY A 387 19.45 -10.35 1.45
C GLY A 387 19.51 -8.83 1.66
N GLY A 388 19.78 -8.34 2.87
CA GLY A 388 20.09 -6.95 3.17
C GLY A 388 21.31 -6.46 2.40
N THR A 389 21.22 -5.25 1.88
CA THR A 389 22.34 -4.55 1.24
C THR A 389 22.34 -3.09 1.67
N LEU A 390 23.46 -2.41 1.45
CA LEU A 390 23.57 -0.97 1.67
C LEU A 390 23.44 -0.23 0.35
N ALA A 391 22.78 0.92 0.39
CA ALA A 391 22.91 1.95 -0.63
C ALA A 391 23.45 3.23 -0.01
N GLU A 392 23.86 4.15 -0.87
CA GLU A 392 24.39 5.45 -0.46
C GLU A 392 23.43 6.53 -0.96
N ILE A 393 22.99 7.42 -0.07
CA ILE A 393 22.18 8.58 -0.43
C ILE A 393 23.01 9.85 -0.21
N GLY A 394 23.08 10.71 -1.23
CA GLY A 394 23.88 11.92 -1.20
C GLY A 394 23.24 13.05 -1.98
N GLN A 395 23.66 14.28 -1.65
CA GLN A 395 23.28 15.45 -2.44
C GLN A 395 24.01 15.42 -3.79
N VAL A 396 23.29 15.65 -4.88
CA VAL A 396 23.91 15.88 -6.20
C VAL A 396 23.80 17.36 -6.53
N ASP A 397 24.92 17.99 -6.87
CA ASP A 397 24.97 19.41 -7.23
C ASP A 397 23.95 19.74 -8.34
N GLY A 398 23.08 20.72 -8.07
CA GLY A 398 22.06 21.18 -9.01
C GLY A 398 20.80 20.30 -9.10
N SER A 399 20.72 19.18 -8.38
CA SER A 399 19.50 18.37 -8.26
C SER A 399 18.55 18.93 -7.19
N ALA A 400 17.25 18.81 -7.43
CA ALA A 400 16.24 19.19 -6.44
C ALA A 400 16.10 18.16 -5.29
N MET A 401 16.60 16.94 -5.48
CA MET A 401 16.43 15.79 -4.58
C MET A 401 17.70 14.94 -4.55
N PRO A 402 18.11 14.40 -3.39
CA PRO A 402 19.28 13.52 -3.30
C PRO A 402 19.08 12.25 -4.11
N SER A 403 20.18 11.72 -4.67
CA SER A 403 20.15 10.48 -5.44
C SER A 403 20.57 9.30 -4.57
N ILE A 404 19.97 8.14 -4.86
CA ILE A 404 20.35 6.86 -4.26
C ILE A 404 21.29 6.15 -5.23
N GLU A 405 22.56 6.04 -4.86
CA GLU A 405 23.56 5.27 -5.59
C GLU A 405 23.59 3.83 -5.07
N HIS A 406 23.31 2.89 -5.97
CA HIS A 406 23.44 1.47 -5.70
C HIS A 406 24.89 1.04 -5.98
N ARG A 407 25.57 0.48 -4.98
CA ARG A 407 26.76 -0.31 -5.28
C ARG A 407 26.31 -1.58 -6.01
N PRO A 408 26.86 -1.90 -7.20
CA PRO A 408 26.40 -3.04 -7.97
C PRO A 408 26.51 -4.34 -7.16
N LEU A 409 25.50 -5.19 -7.30
CA LEU A 409 25.54 -6.56 -6.78
C LEU A 409 26.78 -7.29 -7.33
N PRO A 410 27.53 -8.04 -6.51
CA PRO A 410 28.38 -9.08 -7.06
C PRO A 410 27.49 -10.03 -7.87
N ALA A 411 27.82 -10.24 -9.13
CA ALA A 411 27.07 -11.11 -10.03
C ALA A 411 27.26 -12.58 -9.64
N THR A 412 26.62 -13.03 -8.56
CA THR A 412 26.49 -14.45 -8.24
C THR A 412 25.20 -14.67 -7.46
N ARG A 413 24.19 -15.28 -8.10
CA ARG A 413 23.16 -16.03 -7.39
C ARG A 413 23.82 -17.28 -6.80
N PRO A 414 23.75 -17.57 -5.50
CA PRO A 414 23.76 -18.96 -5.06
C PRO A 414 22.39 -19.54 -5.45
N ASP A 415 22.40 -20.64 -6.19
CA ASP A 415 21.22 -21.48 -6.39
C ASP A 415 20.60 -21.79 -5.02
N LEU A 416 19.41 -21.27 -4.76
CA LEU A 416 18.52 -21.78 -3.72
C LEU A 416 17.69 -22.90 -4.34
N THR A 417 18.37 -23.98 -4.72
CA THR A 417 17.79 -25.31 -4.90
C THR A 417 18.64 -26.29 -4.10
N ALA A 418 18.20 -26.58 -2.89
CA ALA A 418 18.49 -27.80 -2.15
C ALA A 418 17.26 -28.15 -1.31
#